data_AF-A0A527ZD64-F1
#
_entry.id   AF-A0A527ZD64-F1
#
_cell.length_a   1.000
_cell.length_b   1.000
_cell.length_c   1.000
_cell.angle_alpha   90.00
_cell.angle_beta   90.00
_cell.angle_gamma   90.00
#
_symmetry.space_group_name_H-M   'P 1'
#
loop_
_entity.id
_entity.type
_entity.pdbx_description
1 polymer ?
#
loop_
_entity_poly.entity_id
_entity_poly.type
_entity_poly.pdbx_seq_one_letter_code
_entity_poly.pdbx_strand_id
1 'polypeptide(L)'
;LSRPALQAYEASLALVNSPAVKADYEDLKARKGFRVVDHTVEADTSAPRICAQFSEDLVKTGVDYSQFVTVDNAAPKGVEAKDKQICVEGL
;
A
#
# COMPACT_ATOMS: atom_id res chain seq x y z
N LEU A 1 -9.90 -7.42 -8.28
CA LEU A 1 -10.46 -7.16 -9.63
C LEU A 1 -10.12 -5.75 -10.17
N SER A 2 -9.73 -4.78 -9.34
CA SER A 2 -9.41 -3.41 -9.80
C SER A 2 -8.03 -3.27 -10.45
N ARG A 3 -7.03 -4.04 -10.02
CA ARG A 3 -5.66 -3.94 -10.50
C ARG A 3 -5.47 -4.20 -12.01
N PRO A 4 -6.08 -5.23 -12.63
CA PRO A 4 -6.02 -5.40 -14.08
C PRO A 4 -6.64 -4.22 -14.87
N ALA A 5 -7.71 -3.61 -14.34
CA ALA A 5 -8.33 -2.45 -14.97
C ALA A 5 -7.42 -1.21 -14.94
N LEU A 6 -6.75 -0.95 -13.80
CA LEU A 6 -5.74 0.10 -13.70
C LEU A 6 -4.57 -0.12 -14.66
N GLN A 7 -4.09 -1.37 -14.76
CA GLN A 7 -3.01 -1.73 -15.68
C GLN A 7 -3.40 -1.57 -17.16
N ALA A 8 -4.65 -1.88 -17.51
CA ALA A 8 -5.15 -1.68 -18.87
C ALA A 8 -5.17 -0.19 -19.25
N TYR A 9 -5.60 0.69 -18.33
CA TYR A 9 -5.53 2.13 -18.54
C TYR A 9 -4.09 2.64 -18.66
N GLU A 10 -3.17 2.18 -17.81
CA GLU A 10 -1.75 2.53 -17.91
C GLU A 10 -1.16 2.10 -19.25
N ALA A 11 -1.46 0.89 -19.72
CA ALA A 11 -1.03 0.42 -21.03
C ALA A 11 -1.61 1.26 -22.18
N SER A 12 -2.90 1.64 -22.10
CA SER A 12 -3.51 2.53 -23.09
C SER A 12 -2.84 3.90 -23.12
N LEU A 13 -2.55 4.48 -21.95
CA LEU A 13 -1.90 5.79 -21.82
C LEU A 13 -0.45 5.77 -22.31
N ALA A 14 0.25 4.64 -22.18
CA ALA A 14 1.58 4.45 -22.73
C ALA A 14 1.60 4.44 -24.27
N LEU A 15 0.50 4.00 -24.91
CA LEU A 15 0.36 4.04 -26.37
C LEU A 15 -0.07 5.43 -26.86
N VAL A 16 -1.10 6.01 -26.23
CA VAL A 16 -1.63 7.34 -26.57
C VAL A 16 -2.02 8.06 -25.29
N ASN A 17 -1.39 9.21 -25.05
CA ASN A 17 -1.71 10.06 -23.91
C ASN A 17 -3.00 10.86 -24.15
N SER A 18 -4.14 10.18 -24.03
CA SER A 18 -5.48 10.78 -24.19
C SER A 18 -5.96 11.41 -22.87
N PRO A 19 -6.37 12.70 -22.87
CA PRO A 19 -6.89 13.36 -21.67
C PRO A 19 -8.12 12.67 -21.06
N ALA A 20 -9.01 12.12 -21.89
CA ALA A 20 -10.21 11.43 -21.40
C ALA A 20 -9.84 10.14 -20.65
N VAL A 21 -8.97 9.32 -21.25
CA VAL A 21 -8.50 8.06 -20.64
C VAL A 21 -7.73 8.35 -19.35
N LYS A 22 -6.97 9.45 -19.31
CA LYS A 22 -6.24 9.88 -18.12
C LYS A 22 -7.20 10.24 -16.98
N ALA A 23 -8.28 10.97 -17.26
CA ALA A 23 -9.29 11.30 -16.27
C ALA A 23 -9.95 10.03 -15.70
N ASP A 24 -10.31 9.06 -16.55
CA ASP A 24 -10.90 7.78 -16.12
C ASP A 24 -9.93 6.95 -15.28
N TYR A 25 -8.64 6.93 -15.64
CA TYR A 25 -7.59 6.28 -14.85
C TYR A 25 -7.46 6.90 -13.46
N GLU A 26 -7.39 8.23 -13.38
CA GLU A 26 -7.23 8.95 -12.11
C GLU A 26 -8.43 8.74 -11.19
N ASP A 27 -9.65 8.79 -11.72
CA ASP A 27 -10.88 8.50 -10.96
C ASP A 27 -10.90 7.04 -10.45
N LEU A 28 -10.58 6.06 -11.31
CA LEU A 28 -10.53 4.67 -10.88
C LEU A 28 -9.45 4.44 -9.81
N LYS A 29 -8.28 5.06 -9.97
CA LYS A 29 -7.17 4.96 -9.02
C LYS A 29 -7.54 5.56 -7.67
N ALA A 30 -8.22 6.70 -7.65
CA ALA A 30 -8.69 7.31 -6.40
C ALA A 30 -9.69 6.39 -5.66
N ARG A 31 -10.60 5.75 -6.39
CA ARG A 31 -11.65 4.91 -5.79
C ARG A 31 -11.18 3.50 -5.42
N LYS A 32 -10.27 2.92 -6.21
CA LYS A 32 -9.96 1.48 -6.21
C LYS A 32 -8.47 1.15 -6.24
N GLY A 33 -7.59 2.14 -6.16
CA GLY A 33 -6.15 1.94 -6.08
C GLY A 33 -5.70 1.30 -4.76
N PHE A 34 -4.41 1.00 -4.72
CA PHE A 34 -3.74 0.51 -3.52
C PHE A 34 -3.77 1.59 -2.43
N ARG A 35 -4.33 1.26 -1.27
CA ARG A 35 -4.52 2.19 -0.15
C ARG A 35 -4.59 1.46 1.18
N VAL A 36 -4.31 2.19 2.26
CA VAL A 36 -4.66 1.76 3.62
C VAL A 36 -6.16 1.83 3.77
N VAL A 37 -6.77 0.75 4.26
CA VAL A 37 -8.22 0.63 4.49
C VAL A 37 -8.57 0.57 5.97
N ASP A 38 -7.63 0.16 6.82
CA ASP A 38 -7.82 0.10 8.26
C ASP A 38 -6.46 0.12 8.98
N HIS A 39 -6.48 0.31 10.30
CA HIS A 39 -5.32 0.12 11.16
C HIS A 39 -5.72 -0.38 12.55
N THR A 40 -4.84 -1.16 13.17
CA THR A 40 -4.99 -1.65 14.54
C THR A 40 -3.78 -1.28 15.37
N VAL A 41 -4.00 -0.89 16.63
CA VAL A 41 -2.94 -0.58 17.58
C VAL A 41 -2.98 -1.64 18.68
N GLU A 42 -1.87 -2.35 18.85
CA GLU A 42 -1.68 -3.37 19.89
C GLU A 42 -0.67 -2.82 20.90
N ALA A 43 -1.16 -2.08 21.90
CA ALA A 43 -0.30 -1.42 22.90
C ALA A 43 -0.05 -2.28 24.16
N ASP A 44 -0.97 -3.19 24.51
CA ASP A 44 -0.93 -3.95 25.77
C ASP A 44 -0.19 -5.30 25.66
N THR A 45 0.78 -5.40 24.73
CA THR A 45 1.57 -6.62 24.51
C THR A 45 3.02 -6.42 24.95
N SER A 46 3.78 -7.51 25.06
CA SER A 46 5.23 -7.43 25.31
C SER A 46 6.03 -6.77 24.17
N ALA A 47 5.39 -6.58 23.00
CA ALA A 47 5.97 -5.97 21.81
C ALA A 47 4.93 -5.02 21.18
N PRO A 48 4.77 -3.79 21.70
CA PRO A 48 3.81 -2.83 21.19
C PRO A 48 4.01 -2.56 19.70
N ARG A 49 2.91 -2.58 18.94
CA ARG A 49 2.93 -2.44 17.49
C ARG A 49 1.68 -1.80 16.92
N ILE A 50 1.82 -1.20 15.75
CA ILE A 50 0.71 -0.71 14.93
C ILE A 50 0.70 -1.47 13.62
N CYS A 51 -0.47 -1.96 13.21
CA CYS A 51 -0.63 -2.67 11.95
C CYS A 51 -1.54 -1.90 11.00
N ALA A 52 -1.04 -1.58 9.81
CA ALA A 52 -1.82 -0.99 8.72
C ALA A 52 -2.33 -2.08 7.77
N GLN A 53 -3.63 -2.06 7.51
CA GLN A 53 -4.30 -2.97 6.59
C GLN A 53 -4.48 -2.32 5.23
N PHE A 54 -4.08 -3.02 4.17
CA PHE A 54 -4.15 -2.55 2.79
C PHE A 54 -5.32 -3.19 2.02
N SER A 55 -5.72 -2.52 0.94
CA SER A 55 -6.79 -2.97 0.05
C SER A 55 -6.44 -4.23 -0.77
N GLU A 56 -5.15 -4.48 -1.01
CA GLU A 56 -4.65 -5.56 -1.87
C GLU A 56 -3.45 -6.27 -1.22
N ASP A 57 -3.11 -7.44 -1.78
CA ASP A 57 -1.97 -8.23 -1.32
C ASP A 57 -0.65 -7.49 -1.58
N LEU A 58 0.18 -7.49 -0.54
CA LEU A 58 1.56 -7.05 -0.57
C LEU A 58 2.41 -8.02 -1.41
N VAL A 59 3.48 -7.48 -1.97
CA VAL A 59 4.45 -8.26 -2.73
C VAL A 59 5.20 -9.17 -1.75
N LYS A 60 5.07 -10.48 -1.95
CA LYS A 60 5.59 -11.48 -1.01
C LYS A 60 7.12 -11.56 -0.96
N THR A 61 7.82 -11.15 -2.00
CA THR A 61 9.27 -11.32 -2.14
C THR A 61 9.91 -10.17 -2.89
N GLY A 62 11.12 -9.76 -2.47
CA GLY A 62 11.94 -8.79 -3.20
C GLY A 62 11.61 -7.32 -2.92
N VAL A 63 10.71 -7.03 -1.98
CA VAL A 63 10.43 -5.67 -1.49
C VAL A 63 10.77 -5.61 -0.01
N ASP A 64 11.67 -4.70 0.34
CA ASP A 64 11.93 -4.34 1.73
C ASP A 64 10.99 -3.22 2.16
N TYR A 65 9.94 -3.58 2.90
CA TYR A 65 8.92 -2.63 3.34
C TYR A 65 9.42 -1.63 4.39
N SER A 66 10.54 -1.92 5.07
CA SER A 66 11.12 -1.01 6.06
C SER A 66 11.60 0.31 5.45
N GLN A 67 11.90 0.33 4.14
CA GLN A 67 12.32 1.53 3.42
C GLN A 67 11.18 2.52 3.15
N PHE A 68 9.93 2.08 3.25
CA PHE A 68 8.74 2.88 2.96
C PHE A 68 8.00 3.34 4.22
N VAL A 69 8.53 3.00 5.39
CA VAL A 69 7.92 3.29 6.69
C VAL A 69 8.92 4.04 7.54
N THR A 70 8.49 5.10 8.19
CA THR A 70 9.25 5.80 9.22
C THR A 70 8.39 5.97 10.46
N VAL A 71 9.04 5.93 11.62
CA VAL A 71 8.42 6.25 12.93
C VAL A 71 9.20 7.43 13.47
N ASP A 72 8.51 8.55 13.72
CA ASP A 72 9.13 9.81 14.19
C ASP A 72 10.33 10.27 13.34
N ASN A 73 10.22 10.10 12.01
CA ASN A 73 11.28 10.39 11.02
C ASN A 73 12.55 9.51 11.17
N ALA A 74 12.48 8.43 11.93
CA ALA A 74 13.53 7.43 12.06
C ALA A 74 13.11 6.10 11.39
N ALA A 75 14.10 5.25 11.13
CA ALA A 75 13.83 3.89 10.67
C ALA A 75 13.09 3.10 11.76
N PRO A 76 12.02 2.36 11.42
CA PRO A 76 11.30 1.53 12.37
C PRO A 76 12.21 0.42 12.93
N LYS A 77 12.00 0.03 14.18
CA LYS A 77 12.78 -1.03 14.83
C LYS A 77 12.48 -2.41 14.22
N GLY A 78 11.24 -2.63 13.83
CA GLY A 78 10.78 -3.86 13.18
C GLY A 78 9.62 -3.56 12.23
N VAL A 79 9.65 -4.19 11.05
CA VAL A 79 8.55 -4.15 10.08
C VAL A 79 8.27 -5.56 9.63
N GLU A 80 7.04 -6.00 9.85
CA GLU A 80 6.52 -7.28 9.37
C GLU A 80 5.48 -7.00 8.30
N ALA A 81 5.67 -7.56 7.10
CA ALA A 81 4.70 -7.48 6.01
C ALA A 81 4.15 -8.87 5.73
N LYS A 82 2.83 -9.03 5.86
CA LYS A 82 2.16 -10.31 5.64
C LYS A 82 0.81 -10.11 4.96
N ASP A 83 0.58 -10.87 3.90
CA ASP A 83 -0.65 -10.84 3.10
C ASP A 83 -1.02 -9.41 2.68
N LYS A 84 -1.93 -8.77 3.41
CA LYS A 84 -2.41 -7.40 3.14
C LYS A 84 -2.09 -6.43 4.28
N GLN A 85 -1.20 -6.78 5.18
CA GLN A 85 -0.97 -6.04 6.42
C GLN A 85 0.52 -5.76 6.61
N ILE A 86 0.85 -4.55 7.07
CA ILE A 86 2.18 -4.21 7.55
C ILE A 86 2.08 -3.85 9.03
N CYS A 87 2.78 -4.57 9.88
CA CYS A 87 2.93 -4.26 11.29
C CYS A 87 4.28 -3.63 11.58
N VAL A 88 4.27 -2.56 12.36
CA VAL A 88 5.45 -1.79 12.76
C VAL A 88 5.61 -1.91 14.26
N GLU A 89 6.76 -2.43 14.68
CA GLU A 89 7.09 -2.66 16.08
C GLU A 89 7.97 -1.56 16.65
N GLY A 90 7.98 -1.46 17.98
CA GLY A 90 8.94 -0.63 18.71
C GLY A 90 8.47 0.78 19.03
N LEU A 91 7.13 0.96 19.08
CA LEU A 91 6.42 2.13 19.59
C LEU A 91 6.77 2.45 21.05
#